data_AF-A0A4P7QH73-F1
#
_entry.id   AF-A0A4P7QH73-F1
#
_cell.length_a   1.000
_cell.length_b   1.000
_cell.length_c   1.000
_cell.angle_alpha   90.00
_cell.angle_beta   90.00
_cell.angle_gamma   90.00
#
_symmetry.space_group_name_H-M   'P 1'
#
loop_
_entity.id
_entity.type
_entity.pdbx_description
1 polymer ?
#
loop_
_entity_poly.entity_id
_entity_poly.type
_entity_poly.pdbx_seq_one_letter_code
_entity_poly.pdbx_strand_id
1 'polypeptide(L)'
;MSELERRALNHEVARFTRRNELTLKEISSATVPASLAWVLGSNGFVVAAAAAGVAALAAAGFVLATRRPKMITVIQEDWRSTDYSTLQKLAYFSPILIFPTAVTAGWADLGLELPAALMVILAVVACMVSLTFSIYGLISSNRRMGRRRANEILRHSSLDGVTEPALRAATDHSGIVAAMLAVGAVDELWITNKRLSRLLGKNVEDYMDQLLELESTGVVKIRKIGLQVSPPHWTITLTAAGVRVLKELNYR
;
A
#
# COMPACT_ATOMS: atom_id res chain seq x y z
N MET A 1 -2.38 -20.84 21.17
CA MET A 1 -2.09 -19.40 21.02
C MET A 1 -3.18 -18.62 21.77
N SER A 2 -2.79 -17.75 22.70
CA SER A 2 -3.71 -16.93 23.50
C SER A 2 -4.27 -15.77 22.67
N GLU A 3 -5.43 -15.23 23.06
CA GLU A 3 -6.02 -14.04 22.39
C GLU A 3 -5.06 -12.83 22.39
N LEU A 4 -4.10 -12.80 23.32
CA LEU A 4 -3.07 -11.77 23.46
C LEU A 4 -2.06 -11.79 22.32
N GLU A 5 -1.56 -12.96 21.94
CA GLU A 5 -0.58 -13.13 20.84
C GLU A 5 -1.20 -12.69 19.49
N ARG A 6 -2.49 -12.97 19.29
CA ARG A 6 -3.24 -12.50 18.12
C ARG A 6 -3.35 -10.98 18.04
N ARG A 7 -3.68 -10.33 19.17
CA ARG A 7 -3.77 -8.87 19.24
C ARG A 7 -2.40 -8.23 19.01
N ALA A 8 -1.32 -8.86 19.47
CA ALA A 8 0.05 -8.39 19.25
C ALA A 8 0.41 -8.37 17.76
N LEU A 9 0.25 -9.49 17.02
CA LEU A 9 0.59 -9.54 15.59
C LEU A 9 -0.23 -8.57 14.74
N ASN A 10 -1.55 -8.50 14.95
CA ASN A 10 -2.41 -7.54 14.22
C ASN A 10 -2.03 -6.08 14.53
N HIS A 11 -1.66 -5.80 15.79
CA HIS A 11 -1.15 -4.51 16.19
C HIS A 11 0.19 -4.19 15.50
N GLU A 12 1.09 -5.18 15.37
CA GLU A 12 2.36 -5.03 14.65
C GLU A 12 2.15 -4.75 13.16
N VAL A 13 1.27 -5.52 12.48
CA VAL A 13 0.93 -5.26 11.07
C VAL A 13 0.38 -3.84 10.92
N ALA A 14 -0.57 -3.42 11.76
CA ALA A 14 -1.12 -2.08 11.72
C ALA A 14 -0.06 -1.00 11.98
N ARG A 15 0.88 -1.25 12.91
CA ARG A 15 2.01 -0.37 13.21
C ARG A 15 2.93 -0.22 12.00
N PHE A 16 3.28 -1.31 11.34
CA PHE A 16 4.13 -1.27 10.13
C PHE A 16 3.39 -0.65 8.94
N THR A 17 2.09 -0.91 8.77
CA THR A 17 1.28 -0.25 7.74
C THR A 17 1.26 1.26 7.95
N ARG A 18 1.06 1.74 9.20
CA ARG A 18 1.12 3.18 9.53
C ARG A 18 2.50 3.82 9.36
N ARG A 19 3.58 3.03 9.38
CA ARG A 19 4.94 3.48 9.06
C ARG A 19 5.18 3.52 7.55
N ASN A 20 4.53 2.64 6.80
CA ASN A 20 4.74 2.51 5.37
C ASN A 20 3.86 3.45 4.54
N GLU A 21 2.57 3.51 4.86
CA GLU A 21 1.52 4.19 4.10
C GLU A 21 1.04 5.48 4.80
N LEU A 22 0.57 6.43 3.99
CA LEU A 22 -0.18 7.59 4.47
C LEU A 22 -1.65 7.24 4.62
N THR A 23 -2.29 7.85 5.62
CA THR A 23 -3.74 7.78 5.82
C THR A 23 -4.49 8.67 4.84
N LEU A 24 -5.77 8.39 4.64
CA LEU A 24 -6.63 9.22 3.77
C LEU A 24 -6.67 10.68 4.24
N LYS A 25 -6.65 10.91 5.56
CA LYS A 25 -6.60 12.26 6.15
C LYS A 25 -5.34 13.01 5.73
N GLU A 26 -4.17 12.38 5.85
CA GLU A 26 -2.88 12.98 5.48
C GLU A 26 -2.77 13.26 3.98
N ILE A 27 -3.35 12.40 3.14
CA ILE A 27 -3.41 12.62 1.69
C ILE A 27 -4.38 13.77 1.38
N SER A 28 -5.54 13.80 2.04
CA SER A 28 -6.56 14.84 1.85
C SER A 28 -6.04 16.24 2.18
N SER A 29 -5.19 16.40 3.21
CA SER A 29 -4.63 17.71 3.57
C SER A 29 -3.80 18.38 2.46
N ALA A 30 -3.17 17.59 1.58
CA ALA A 30 -2.42 18.11 0.44
C ALA A 30 -3.26 18.17 -0.85
N THR A 31 -4.15 17.20 -1.04
CA THR A 31 -4.93 17.07 -2.28
C THR A 31 -6.09 18.04 -2.37
N VAL A 32 -6.73 18.39 -1.25
CA VAL A 32 -7.79 19.43 -1.20
C VAL A 32 -7.31 20.76 -1.78
N PRO A 33 -6.24 21.39 -1.24
CA PRO A 33 -5.72 22.64 -1.81
C PRO A 33 -5.14 22.46 -3.22
N ALA A 34 -4.57 21.29 -3.56
CA ALA A 34 -4.09 21.03 -4.92
C ALA A 34 -5.23 21.02 -5.95
N SER A 35 -6.36 20.41 -5.60
CA SER A 35 -7.57 20.38 -6.43
C SER A 35 -8.18 21.77 -6.59
N LEU A 36 -8.20 22.56 -5.52
CA LEU A 36 -8.62 23.96 -5.59
C LEU A 36 -7.70 24.78 -6.50
N ALA A 37 -6.38 24.62 -6.37
CA ALA A 37 -5.39 25.29 -7.20
C ALA A 37 -5.59 24.97 -8.69
N TRP A 38 -5.80 23.70 -9.01
CA TRP A 38 -6.05 23.24 -10.38
C TRP A 38 -7.30 23.89 -10.97
N VAL A 39 -8.43 23.82 -10.27
CA VAL A 39 -9.71 24.38 -10.77
C VAL A 39 -9.66 25.90 -10.87
N LEU A 40 -9.07 26.60 -9.91
CA LEU A 40 -8.92 28.06 -9.99
C LEU A 40 -8.02 28.46 -11.16
N GLY A 41 -6.93 27.72 -11.38
CA GLY A 41 -5.99 27.97 -12.47
C GLY A 41 -6.63 27.75 -13.84
N SER A 42 -7.40 26.68 -14.00
CA SER A 42 -8.12 26.39 -15.25
C SER A 42 -9.22 27.40 -15.57
N ASN A 43 -9.66 28.19 -14.58
CA ASN A 43 -10.69 29.22 -14.72
C ASN A 43 -10.12 30.65 -14.71
N GLY A 44 -8.79 30.81 -14.83
CA GLY A 44 -8.14 32.13 -14.95
C GLY A 44 -7.88 32.88 -13.64
N PHE A 45 -8.18 32.29 -12.47
CA PHE A 45 -7.91 32.89 -11.16
C PHE A 45 -6.47 32.65 -10.70
N VAL A 46 -5.50 33.16 -11.46
CA VAL A 46 -4.07 32.79 -11.35
C VAL A 46 -3.49 33.03 -9.95
N VAL A 47 -3.77 34.18 -9.32
CA VAL A 47 -3.22 34.51 -7.98
C VAL A 47 -3.79 33.57 -6.91
N ALA A 48 -5.10 33.33 -6.94
CA ALA A 48 -5.76 32.42 -5.98
C ALA A 48 -5.33 30.97 -6.20
N ALA A 49 -5.13 30.57 -7.46
CA ALA A 49 -4.57 29.26 -7.81
C ALA A 49 -3.15 29.07 -7.28
N ALA A 50 -2.29 30.08 -7.42
CA ALA A 50 -0.93 30.05 -6.89
C ALA A 50 -0.92 29.93 -5.35
N ALA A 51 -1.75 30.71 -4.66
CA ALA A 51 -1.88 30.62 -3.20
C ALA A 51 -2.34 29.22 -2.73
N ALA A 52 -3.35 28.65 -3.39
CA ALA A 52 -3.81 27.29 -3.10
C ALA A 52 -2.73 26.24 -3.42
N GLY A 53 -1.96 26.41 -4.50
CA GLY A 53 -0.85 25.54 -4.86
C GLY A 53 0.26 25.54 -3.81
N VAL A 54 0.62 26.72 -3.29
CA VAL A 54 1.58 26.86 -2.18
C VAL A 54 1.06 26.17 -0.92
N ALA A 55 -0.22 26.34 -0.58
CA ALA A 55 -0.82 25.64 0.55
C ALA A 55 -0.77 24.11 0.40
N ALA A 56 -0.97 23.59 -0.82
CA ALA A 56 -0.84 22.17 -1.11
C ALA A 56 0.58 21.64 -0.88
N LEU A 57 1.59 22.36 -1.39
CA LEU A 57 2.99 22.00 -1.19
C LEU A 57 3.40 22.08 0.29
N ALA A 58 2.93 23.11 1.01
CA ALA A 58 3.19 23.27 2.43
C ALA A 58 2.57 22.11 3.25
N ALA A 59 1.31 21.75 2.96
CA ALA A 59 0.65 20.63 3.62
C ALA A 59 1.33 19.29 3.31
N ALA A 60 1.69 19.04 2.05
CA ALA A 60 2.44 17.85 1.65
C ALA A 60 3.81 17.79 2.34
N GLY A 61 4.56 18.90 2.33
CA GLY A 61 5.86 19.02 2.98
C GLY A 61 5.76 18.77 4.49
N PHE A 62 4.76 19.35 5.15
CA PHE A 62 4.50 19.13 6.58
C PHE A 62 4.21 17.66 6.89
N VAL A 63 3.33 17.01 6.12
CA VAL A 63 3.01 15.59 6.29
C VAL A 63 4.25 14.72 6.08
N LEU A 64 5.02 14.96 5.01
CA LEU A 64 6.23 14.18 4.73
C LEU A 64 7.32 14.38 5.79
N ALA A 65 7.48 15.61 6.29
CA ALA A 65 8.48 15.93 7.31
C ALA A 65 8.14 15.31 8.68
N THR A 66 6.86 15.31 9.05
CA THR A 66 6.38 14.82 10.36
C THR A 66 6.17 13.31 10.38
N ARG A 67 5.57 12.73 9.33
CA ARG A 67 5.23 11.31 9.28
C ARG A 67 6.35 10.45 8.73
N ARG A 68 7.17 10.99 7.82
CA ARG A 68 8.29 10.30 7.16
C ARG A 68 7.92 8.89 6.68
N PRO A 69 6.84 8.74 5.89
CA PRO A 69 6.37 7.43 5.44
C PRO A 69 7.47 6.72 4.63
N LYS A 70 7.63 5.42 4.84
CA LYS A 70 8.69 4.65 4.14
C LYS A 70 8.36 4.38 2.67
N MET A 71 7.06 4.35 2.32
CA MET A 71 6.55 4.15 0.95
C MET A 71 7.25 2.99 0.23
N ILE A 72 7.46 1.90 0.96
CA ILE A 72 8.10 0.70 0.42
C ILE A 72 7.12 0.02 -0.51
N THR A 73 7.58 -0.23 -1.72
CA THR A 73 6.89 -1.00 -2.74
C THR A 73 7.45 -2.42 -2.82
N VAL A 74 6.61 -3.35 -3.25
CA VAL A 74 7.03 -4.69 -3.63
C VAL A 74 7.48 -4.69 -5.09
N ILE A 75 8.33 -5.64 -5.44
CA ILE A 75 8.73 -5.98 -6.80
C ILE A 75 7.76 -7.06 -7.25
N GLN A 76 7.06 -6.80 -8.36
CA GLN A 76 6.15 -7.73 -8.98
C GLN A 76 6.78 -8.22 -10.28
N GLU A 77 6.93 -9.54 -10.39
CA GLU A 77 7.45 -10.19 -11.59
C GLU A 77 6.31 -10.86 -12.36
N ASP A 78 5.41 -11.52 -11.63
CA ASP A 78 4.23 -12.16 -12.21
C ASP A 78 2.97 -11.31 -12.02
N TRP A 79 2.29 -11.03 -13.13
CA TRP A 79 1.00 -10.33 -13.16
C TRP A 79 -0.14 -11.35 -13.21
N ARG A 80 -0.95 -11.39 -12.15
CA ARG A 80 -2.11 -12.30 -12.07
C ARG A 80 -3.41 -11.53 -12.17
N SER A 81 -4.42 -12.14 -12.76
CA SER A 81 -5.75 -11.53 -12.86
C SER A 81 -6.38 -11.27 -11.49
N THR A 82 -5.96 -11.97 -10.44
CA THR A 82 -6.42 -11.80 -9.05
C THR A 82 -5.81 -10.57 -8.34
N ASP A 83 -4.76 -9.97 -8.91
CA ASP A 83 -4.08 -8.80 -8.34
C ASP A 83 -4.89 -7.51 -8.47
N TYR A 84 -5.88 -7.49 -9.36
CA TYR A 84 -6.71 -6.34 -9.68
C TYR A 84 -8.13 -6.52 -9.16
N SER A 85 -8.69 -5.46 -8.60
CA SER A 85 -10.06 -5.48 -8.10
C SER A 85 -10.99 -5.37 -9.31
N THR A 86 -12.25 -5.79 -9.17
CA THR A 86 -13.24 -5.62 -10.23
C THR A 86 -13.30 -4.16 -10.69
N LEU A 87 -13.27 -3.21 -9.75
CA LEU A 87 -13.21 -1.78 -10.05
C LEU A 87 -11.93 -1.36 -10.79
N GLN A 88 -10.76 -1.90 -10.46
CA GLN A 88 -9.52 -1.60 -11.18
C GLN A 88 -9.52 -2.17 -12.60
N LYS A 89 -10.11 -3.35 -12.80
CA LYS A 89 -10.30 -3.92 -14.14
C LYS A 89 -11.26 -3.06 -14.98
N LEU A 90 -12.30 -2.52 -14.33
CA LEU A 90 -13.26 -1.60 -14.94
C LEU A 90 -12.70 -0.18 -15.11
N ALA A 91 -11.67 0.21 -14.36
CA ALA A 91 -11.08 1.55 -14.45
C ALA A 91 -10.48 1.84 -15.83
N TYR A 92 -10.00 0.81 -16.54
CA TYR A 92 -9.59 0.93 -17.95
C TYR A 92 -10.73 1.41 -18.86
N PHE A 93 -11.98 1.13 -18.46
CA PHE A 93 -13.19 1.50 -19.17
C PHE A 93 -13.89 2.73 -18.57
N SER A 94 -13.30 3.40 -17.57
CA SER A 94 -13.92 4.54 -16.90
C SER A 94 -13.23 5.86 -17.26
N PRO A 95 -13.90 6.73 -18.05
CA PRO A 95 -13.43 8.10 -18.29
C PRO A 95 -13.31 8.94 -17.01
N ILE A 96 -14.05 8.55 -15.96
CA ILE A 96 -14.26 9.33 -14.72
C ILE A 96 -13.02 9.33 -13.81
N LEU A 97 -12.15 8.32 -13.92
CA LEU A 97 -10.94 8.24 -13.11
C LEU A 97 -9.74 8.98 -13.72
N ILE A 98 -9.81 9.36 -15.00
CA ILE A 98 -8.63 9.84 -15.73
C ILE A 98 -8.57 11.38 -15.78
N PHE A 99 -9.70 12.10 -15.72
CA PHE A 99 -9.64 13.57 -15.79
C PHE A 99 -10.75 14.27 -15.00
N PRO A 100 -10.41 15.10 -13.99
CA PRO A 100 -11.35 16.02 -13.35
C PRO A 100 -12.04 16.99 -14.33
N THR A 101 -11.36 17.32 -15.44
CA THR A 101 -11.87 18.21 -16.50
C THR A 101 -12.91 17.56 -17.39
N ALA A 102 -12.97 16.23 -17.46
CA ALA A 102 -14.02 15.52 -18.21
C ALA A 102 -15.39 15.62 -17.52
N VAL A 103 -15.42 15.80 -16.20
CA VAL A 103 -16.65 15.94 -15.42
C VAL A 103 -17.36 17.25 -15.80
N THR A 104 -16.63 18.36 -15.97
CA THR A 104 -17.25 19.64 -16.34
C THR A 104 -17.71 19.67 -17.81
N ALA A 105 -17.01 19.00 -18.71
CA ALA A 105 -17.40 18.90 -20.12
C ALA A 105 -18.60 17.98 -20.33
N GLY A 106 -18.61 16.81 -19.66
CA GLY A 106 -19.70 15.84 -19.79
C GLY A 106 -21.03 16.29 -19.21
N TRP A 107 -21.08 17.37 -18.41
CA TRP A 107 -22.34 17.89 -17.88
C TRP A 107 -23.09 18.78 -18.87
N ALA A 108 -22.35 19.52 -19.69
CA ALA A 108 -22.92 20.22 -20.83
C ALA A 108 -23.51 19.21 -21.83
N ASP A 109 -22.83 18.08 -22.05
CA ASP A 109 -23.32 16.99 -22.90
C ASP A 109 -24.57 16.28 -22.35
N LEU A 110 -24.81 16.36 -21.03
CA LEU A 110 -26.00 15.84 -20.37
C LEU A 110 -27.17 16.85 -20.28
N GLY A 111 -27.01 18.05 -20.86
CA GLY A 111 -28.04 19.10 -20.82
C GLY A 111 -28.27 19.70 -19.43
N LEU A 112 -27.32 19.54 -18.50
CA LEU A 112 -27.41 20.10 -17.15
C LEU A 112 -26.87 21.53 -17.15
N GLU A 113 -27.76 22.52 -17.27
CA GLU A 113 -27.43 23.94 -17.11
C GLU A 113 -27.34 24.31 -15.62
N LEU A 114 -26.18 24.03 -15.01
CA LEU A 114 -25.93 24.40 -13.62
C LEU A 114 -25.36 25.83 -13.53
N PRO A 115 -25.69 26.60 -12.48
CA PRO A 115 -25.06 27.91 -12.24
C PRO A 115 -23.53 27.79 -12.16
N ALA A 116 -22.81 28.78 -12.70
CA ALA A 116 -21.34 28.76 -12.79
C ALA A 116 -20.65 28.51 -11.43
N ALA A 117 -21.17 29.09 -10.34
CA ALA A 117 -20.64 28.85 -9.00
C ALA A 117 -20.77 27.37 -8.57
N LEU A 118 -21.88 26.72 -8.92
CA LEU A 118 -22.13 25.32 -8.60
C LEU A 118 -21.24 24.40 -9.45
N MET A 119 -21.02 24.73 -10.73
CA MET A 119 -20.07 24.04 -11.61
C MET A 119 -18.66 24.03 -11.01
N VAL A 120 -18.18 25.19 -10.53
CA VAL A 120 -16.84 25.31 -9.93
C VAL A 120 -16.74 24.50 -8.64
N ILE A 121 -17.74 24.60 -7.75
CA ILE A 121 -17.75 23.81 -6.50
C ILE A 121 -17.68 22.32 -6.80
N LEU A 122 -18.50 21.86 -7.73
CA LEU A 122 -18.54 20.45 -8.07
C LEU A 122 -17.27 19.98 -8.78
N ALA A 123 -16.67 20.80 -9.64
CA ALA A 123 -15.37 20.51 -10.24
C ALA A 123 -14.28 20.36 -9.18
N VAL A 124 -14.27 21.22 -8.15
CA VAL A 124 -13.33 21.11 -7.02
C VAL A 124 -13.58 19.81 -6.25
N VAL A 125 -14.83 19.48 -5.92
CA VAL A 125 -15.17 18.24 -5.19
C VAL A 125 -14.78 17.00 -6.00
N ALA A 126 -15.09 16.97 -7.29
CA ALA A 126 -14.74 15.86 -8.17
C ALA A 126 -13.21 15.69 -8.28
N CYS A 127 -12.48 16.79 -8.48
CA CYS A 127 -11.02 16.80 -8.52
C CYS A 127 -10.42 16.31 -7.19
N MET A 128 -10.94 16.79 -6.06
CA MET A 128 -10.50 16.43 -4.71
C MET A 128 -10.70 14.93 -4.46
N VAL A 129 -11.91 14.42 -4.71
CA VAL A 129 -12.21 13.00 -4.52
C VAL A 129 -11.31 12.16 -5.43
N SER A 130 -11.25 12.48 -6.72
CA SER A 130 -10.42 11.74 -7.68
C SER A 130 -8.95 11.71 -7.27
N LEU A 131 -8.36 12.87 -6.97
CA LEU A 131 -6.94 12.96 -6.61
C LEU A 131 -6.63 12.25 -5.29
N THR A 132 -7.47 12.45 -4.27
CA THR A 132 -7.29 11.81 -2.94
C THR A 132 -7.32 10.29 -3.07
N PHE A 133 -8.35 9.75 -3.72
CA PHE A 133 -8.51 8.30 -3.84
C PHE A 133 -7.51 7.69 -4.82
N SER A 134 -7.05 8.42 -5.85
CA SER A 134 -6.00 7.96 -6.76
C SER A 134 -4.67 7.82 -6.05
N ILE A 135 -4.25 8.83 -5.29
CA ILE A 135 -3.01 8.77 -4.51
C ILE A 135 -3.11 7.71 -3.41
N TYR A 136 -4.24 7.63 -2.71
CA TYR A 136 -4.46 6.58 -1.70
C TYR A 136 -4.43 5.18 -2.31
N GLY A 137 -5.05 5.01 -3.49
CA GLY A 137 -5.05 3.78 -4.26
C GLY A 137 -3.64 3.37 -4.67
N LEU A 138 -2.84 4.32 -5.18
CA LEU A 138 -1.46 4.10 -5.57
C LEU A 138 -0.60 3.65 -4.39
N ILE A 139 -0.65 4.37 -3.27
CA ILE A 139 0.17 4.09 -2.08
C ILE A 139 -0.21 2.77 -1.43
N SER A 140 -1.51 2.44 -1.36
CA SER A 140 -1.99 1.21 -0.73
C SER A 140 -2.11 0.02 -1.68
N SER A 141 -1.74 0.18 -2.97
CA SER A 141 -1.93 -0.83 -4.02
C SER A 141 -1.24 -2.15 -3.69
N ASN A 142 0.03 -2.10 -3.31
CA ASN A 142 0.86 -3.27 -3.00
C ASN A 142 0.30 -4.08 -1.85
N ARG A 143 -0.05 -3.43 -0.73
CA ARG A 143 -0.67 -4.10 0.42
C ARG A 143 -2.01 -4.71 0.05
N ARG A 144 -2.84 -4.02 -0.72
CA ARG A 144 -4.13 -4.56 -1.20
C ARG A 144 -3.93 -5.76 -2.12
N MET A 145 -2.90 -5.74 -2.98
CA MET A 145 -2.54 -6.84 -3.86
C MET A 145 -2.06 -8.05 -3.06
N GLY A 146 -1.11 -7.87 -2.14
CA GLY A 146 -0.64 -8.93 -1.24
C GLY A 146 -1.76 -9.51 -0.38
N ARG A 147 -2.67 -8.68 0.13
CA ARG A 147 -3.88 -9.15 0.85
C ARG A 147 -4.81 -9.97 -0.05
N ARG A 148 -4.95 -9.61 -1.33
CA ARG A 148 -5.75 -10.39 -2.29
C ARG A 148 -5.11 -11.75 -2.57
N ARG A 149 -3.80 -11.80 -2.81
CA ARG A 149 -3.05 -13.07 -2.97
C ARG A 149 -3.16 -13.95 -1.72
N ALA A 150 -2.96 -13.36 -0.53
CA ALA A 150 -3.14 -14.07 0.72
C ALA A 150 -4.56 -14.67 0.83
N ASN A 151 -5.60 -13.87 0.59
CA ASN A 151 -6.97 -14.34 0.63
C ASN A 151 -7.24 -15.46 -0.38
N GLU A 152 -6.67 -15.39 -1.58
CA GLU A 152 -6.81 -16.43 -2.59
C GLU A 152 -6.19 -17.75 -2.13
N ILE A 153 -4.98 -17.70 -1.57
CA ILE A 153 -4.32 -18.88 -0.98
C ILE A 153 -5.20 -19.50 0.11
N LEU A 154 -5.83 -18.66 0.94
CA LEU A 154 -6.65 -19.10 2.07
C LEU A 154 -8.03 -19.63 1.67
N ARG A 155 -8.50 -19.38 0.43
CA ARG A 155 -9.74 -19.99 -0.11
C ARG A 155 -9.58 -21.50 -0.28
N HIS A 156 -8.39 -21.94 -0.68
CA HIS A 156 -8.04 -23.35 -0.71
C HIS A 156 -7.62 -23.77 0.71
N SER A 157 -8.56 -24.36 1.45
CA SER A 157 -8.34 -24.81 2.84
C SER A 157 -7.47 -26.06 2.89
N SER A 158 -6.19 -25.89 2.56
CA SER A 158 -5.14 -26.89 2.66
C SER A 158 -4.24 -26.58 3.85
N LEU A 159 -3.83 -27.62 4.58
CA LEU A 159 -2.83 -27.56 5.65
C LEU A 159 -1.41 -27.84 5.13
N ASP A 160 -1.24 -27.95 3.80
CA ASP A 160 0.05 -28.28 3.20
C ASP A 160 1.09 -27.20 3.55
N GLY A 161 2.19 -27.64 4.17
CA GLY A 161 3.28 -26.79 4.64
C GLY A 161 3.07 -26.17 6.02
N VAL A 162 1.93 -26.40 6.69
CA VAL A 162 1.73 -25.97 8.08
C VAL A 162 2.34 -27.02 9.01
N THR A 163 3.52 -26.71 9.53
CA THR A 163 4.23 -27.57 10.49
C THR A 163 4.42 -26.84 11.82
N GLU A 164 4.60 -27.58 12.91
CA GLU A 164 4.86 -26.99 14.22
C GLU A 164 6.14 -26.13 14.26
N PRO A 165 7.27 -26.52 13.62
CA PRO A 165 8.42 -25.63 13.46
C PRO A 165 8.09 -24.32 12.73
N ALA A 166 7.24 -24.37 11.70
CA ALA A 166 6.83 -23.17 10.98
C ALA A 166 5.93 -22.25 11.82
N LEU A 167 5.01 -22.82 12.61
CA LEU A 167 4.19 -22.07 13.57
C LEU A 167 5.04 -21.38 14.63
N ARG A 168 6.03 -22.09 15.19
CA ARG A 168 6.96 -21.55 16.19
C ARG A 168 7.81 -20.42 15.57
N ALA A 169 8.47 -20.66 14.44
CA ALA A 169 9.31 -19.65 13.79
C ALA A 169 8.52 -18.39 13.39
N ALA A 170 7.28 -18.55 12.89
CA ALA A 170 6.41 -17.41 12.58
C ALA A 170 5.97 -16.61 13.81
N THR A 171 5.87 -17.28 14.97
CA THR A 171 5.52 -16.64 16.25
C THR A 171 6.74 -15.92 16.83
N ASP A 172 7.89 -16.59 16.89
CA ASP A 172 9.13 -16.04 17.45
C ASP A 172 9.64 -14.83 16.64
N HIS A 173 9.41 -14.86 15.32
CA HIS A 173 9.82 -13.79 14.39
C HIS A 173 8.62 -12.99 13.84
N SER A 174 7.57 -12.83 14.66
CA SER A 174 6.31 -12.15 14.29
C SER A 174 6.51 -10.79 13.66
N GLY A 175 7.49 -10.00 14.15
CA GLY A 175 7.76 -8.66 13.67
C GLY A 175 8.22 -8.61 12.20
N ILE A 176 9.00 -9.62 11.75
CA ILE A 176 9.44 -9.72 10.34
C ILE A 176 8.24 -10.06 9.46
N VAL A 177 7.48 -11.07 9.87
CA VAL A 177 6.30 -11.53 9.13
C VAL A 177 5.24 -10.43 9.04
N ALA A 178 5.00 -9.72 10.15
CA ALA A 178 4.11 -8.57 10.21
C ALA A 178 4.55 -7.43 9.29
N ALA A 179 5.85 -7.14 9.22
CA ALA A 179 6.41 -6.13 8.33
C ALA A 179 6.21 -6.51 6.85
N MET A 180 6.40 -7.79 6.49
CA MET A 180 6.16 -8.29 5.14
C MET A 180 4.68 -8.21 4.75
N LEU A 181 3.78 -8.63 5.64
CA LEU A 181 2.32 -8.50 5.46
C LEU A 181 1.89 -7.04 5.29
N ALA A 182 2.45 -6.13 6.09
CA ALA A 182 2.13 -4.72 6.05
C ALA A 182 2.48 -4.04 4.72
N VAL A 183 3.47 -4.57 3.99
CA VAL A 183 3.88 -4.08 2.65
C VAL A 183 3.19 -4.87 1.53
N GLY A 184 2.63 -6.05 1.85
CA GLY A 184 2.00 -6.95 0.87
C GLY A 184 3.00 -7.87 0.16
N ALA A 185 4.15 -8.17 0.77
CA ALA A 185 5.17 -9.07 0.22
C ALA A 185 4.74 -10.55 0.38
N VAL A 186 3.71 -10.95 -0.37
CA VAL A 186 3.06 -12.25 -0.31
C VAL A 186 3.05 -12.90 -1.69
N ASP A 187 3.46 -14.16 -1.75
CA ASP A 187 3.35 -15.06 -2.90
C ASP A 187 3.89 -14.44 -4.19
N GLU A 188 5.21 -14.42 -4.33
CA GLU A 188 5.93 -13.84 -5.48
C GLU A 188 5.77 -12.31 -5.62
N LEU A 189 5.30 -11.63 -4.57
CA LEU A 189 5.50 -10.20 -4.38
C LEU A 189 6.72 -10.00 -3.49
N TRP A 190 7.79 -9.49 -4.08
CA TRP A 190 9.13 -9.53 -3.51
C TRP A 190 9.48 -8.21 -2.80
N ILE A 191 10.09 -8.29 -1.62
CA ILE A 191 10.70 -7.13 -0.94
C ILE A 191 12.20 -7.36 -0.78
N THR A 192 13.01 -6.33 -1.00
CA THR A 192 14.45 -6.43 -0.73
C THR A 192 14.73 -6.34 0.76
N ASN A 193 15.75 -7.02 1.27
CA ASN A 193 16.16 -6.89 2.67
C ASN A 193 16.46 -5.42 3.05
N LYS A 194 17.13 -4.63 2.21
CA LYS A 194 17.32 -3.18 2.44
C LYS A 194 16.00 -2.40 2.60
N ARG A 195 14.94 -2.82 1.90
CA ARG A 195 13.62 -2.19 2.08
C ARG A 195 12.98 -2.64 3.39
N LEU A 196 13.07 -3.93 3.71
CA LEU A 196 12.59 -4.50 4.96
C LEU A 196 13.27 -3.89 6.19
N SER A 197 14.60 -3.70 6.15
CA SER A 197 15.39 -3.08 7.23
C SER A 197 14.91 -1.67 7.57
N ARG A 198 14.59 -0.86 6.55
CA ARG A 198 14.01 0.49 6.73
C ARG A 198 12.65 0.46 7.43
N LEU A 199 11.87 -0.60 7.27
CA LEU A 199 10.55 -0.75 7.90
C LEU A 199 10.68 -1.21 9.35
N LEU A 200 11.55 -2.21 9.58
CA LEU A 200 11.89 -2.73 10.89
C LEU A 200 12.60 -1.67 11.75
N GLY A 201 13.41 -0.82 11.14
CA GLY A 201 14.29 0.12 11.84
C GLY A 201 15.51 -0.57 12.46
N LYS A 202 16.00 -1.64 11.82
CA LYS A 202 17.17 -2.43 12.22
C LYS A 202 18.19 -2.47 11.08
N ASN A 203 19.44 -2.81 11.36
CA ASN A 203 20.41 -3.10 10.30
C ASN A 203 20.07 -4.45 9.65
N VAL A 204 20.56 -4.69 8.42
CA VAL A 204 20.21 -5.90 7.67
C VAL A 204 20.73 -7.15 8.40
N GLU A 205 21.94 -7.05 8.92
CA GLU A 205 22.69 -8.07 9.62
C GLU A 205 21.95 -8.55 10.88
N ASP A 206 21.23 -7.65 11.57
CA ASP A 206 20.56 -7.93 12.85
C ASP A 206 19.40 -8.93 12.76
N TYR A 207 18.90 -9.22 11.56
CA TYR A 207 17.75 -10.10 11.35
C TYR A 207 17.93 -11.11 10.21
N MET A 208 19.16 -11.23 9.68
CA MET A 208 19.45 -12.21 8.63
C MET A 208 19.29 -13.65 9.09
N ASP A 209 19.74 -13.98 10.30
CA ASP A 209 19.59 -15.33 10.85
C ASP A 209 18.12 -15.69 11.05
N GLN A 210 17.32 -14.74 11.52
CA GLN A 210 15.87 -14.88 11.67
C GLN A 210 15.18 -15.15 10.33
N LEU A 211 15.64 -14.49 9.25
CA LEU A 211 15.14 -14.76 7.89
C LEU A 211 15.52 -16.16 7.40
N LEU A 212 16.74 -16.62 7.67
CA LEU A 212 17.19 -17.96 7.28
C LEU A 212 16.40 -19.04 8.04
N GLU A 213 16.08 -18.81 9.30
CA GLU A 213 15.22 -19.70 10.07
C GLU A 213 13.80 -19.77 9.48
N LEU A 214 13.20 -18.62 9.16
CA LEU A 214 11.91 -18.55 8.46
C LEU A 214 11.94 -19.20 7.08
N GLU A 215 13.06 -19.14 6.36
CA GLU A 215 13.26 -19.82 5.07
C GLU A 215 13.32 -21.34 5.28
N SER A 216 14.10 -21.80 6.27
CA SER A 216 14.27 -23.23 6.55
C SER A 216 12.96 -23.94 6.95
N THR A 217 12.04 -23.19 7.54
CA THR A 217 10.70 -23.68 7.92
C THR A 217 9.65 -23.50 6.82
N GLY A 218 10.04 -22.91 5.68
CA GLY A 218 9.17 -22.70 4.52
C GLY A 218 8.17 -21.55 4.67
N VAL A 219 8.25 -20.73 5.73
CA VAL A 219 7.37 -19.57 5.95
C VAL A 219 7.65 -18.47 4.93
N VAL A 220 8.92 -18.25 4.61
CA VAL A 220 9.36 -17.29 3.59
C VAL A 220 10.19 -17.98 2.52
N LYS A 221 10.27 -17.36 1.35
CA LYS A 221 11.19 -17.73 0.27
C LYS A 221 12.17 -16.60 0.08
N ILE A 222 13.47 -16.92 0.02
CA ILE A 222 14.54 -15.94 -0.19
C ILE A 222 15.22 -16.23 -1.52
N ARG A 223 15.38 -15.21 -2.36
CA ARG A 223 16.30 -15.25 -3.50
C ARG A 223 17.56 -14.51 -3.11
N LYS A 224 18.66 -15.26 -3.05
CA LYS A 224 19.97 -14.76 -2.63
C LYS A 224 20.71 -14.21 -3.85
N ILE A 225 20.47 -12.94 -4.17
CA ILE A 225 21.15 -12.24 -5.27
C ILE A 225 22.39 -11.52 -4.70
N GLY A 226 23.49 -11.50 -5.45
CA GLY A 226 24.68 -10.73 -5.08
C GLY A 226 25.36 -11.21 -3.78
N LEU A 227 25.65 -12.52 -3.68
CA LEU A 227 26.34 -13.14 -2.53
C LEU A 227 27.72 -12.52 -2.21
N GLN A 228 28.32 -11.81 -3.17
CA GLN A 228 29.63 -11.16 -3.04
C GLN A 228 29.56 -9.71 -2.53
N VAL A 229 28.35 -9.17 -2.31
CA VAL A 229 28.15 -7.80 -1.82
C VAL A 229 27.80 -7.84 -0.34
N SER A 230 28.39 -6.95 0.47
CA SER A 230 28.05 -6.80 1.88
C SER A 230 27.36 -5.45 2.13
N PRO A 231 26.12 -5.42 2.68
CA PRO A 231 25.25 -6.56 2.97
C PRO A 231 24.71 -7.23 1.69
N PRO A 232 24.38 -8.53 1.75
CA PRO A 232 23.94 -9.27 0.57
C PRO A 232 22.59 -8.76 0.08
N HIS A 233 22.34 -8.83 -1.23
CA HIS A 233 21.12 -8.29 -1.82
C HIS A 233 20.02 -9.36 -1.92
N TRP A 234 19.31 -9.62 -0.83
CA TRP A 234 18.26 -10.63 -0.81
C TRP A 234 16.90 -10.05 -1.16
N THR A 235 16.13 -10.78 -1.97
CA THR A 235 14.69 -10.54 -2.14
C THR A 235 13.91 -11.63 -1.43
N ILE A 236 12.84 -11.24 -0.75
CA ILE A 236 12.12 -12.08 0.22
C ILE A 236 10.62 -11.97 -0.07
N THR A 237 9.87 -13.06 0.06
CA THR A 237 8.41 -13.07 -0.03
C THR A 237 7.82 -14.12 0.92
N LEU A 238 6.60 -13.89 1.43
CA LEU A 238 5.87 -14.90 2.19
C LEU A 238 5.36 -15.99 1.24
N THR A 239 5.54 -17.25 1.62
CA THR A 239 5.05 -18.38 0.81
C THR A 239 3.56 -18.63 1.06
N ALA A 240 2.94 -19.46 0.23
CA ALA A 240 1.58 -19.96 0.48
C ALA A 240 1.49 -20.72 1.82
N ALA A 241 2.52 -21.51 2.17
CA ALA A 241 2.61 -22.18 3.46
C ALA A 241 2.69 -21.16 4.61
N GLY A 242 3.53 -20.12 4.50
CA GLY A 242 3.62 -19.05 5.50
C GLY A 242 2.31 -18.30 5.71
N VAL A 243 1.55 -18.03 4.64
CA VAL A 243 0.21 -17.44 4.74
C VAL A 243 -0.77 -18.36 5.47
N ARG A 244 -0.73 -19.67 5.20
CA ARG A 244 -1.57 -20.66 5.90
C ARG A 244 -1.17 -20.81 7.37
N VAL A 245 0.12 -20.84 7.68
CA VAL A 245 0.65 -20.81 9.04
C VAL A 245 0.08 -19.61 9.79
N LEU A 246 0.07 -18.43 9.17
CA LEU A 246 -0.54 -17.24 9.76
C LEU A 246 -2.06 -17.39 9.97
N LYS A 247 -2.80 -18.02 9.03
CA LYS A 247 -4.22 -18.32 9.22
C LYS A 247 -4.47 -19.27 10.38
N GLU A 248 -3.64 -20.29 10.57
CA GLU A 248 -3.71 -21.20 11.72
C GLU A 248 -3.34 -20.49 13.03
N LEU A 249 -2.44 -19.50 12.96
CA LEU A 249 -2.26 -18.48 14.01
C LEU A 249 -3.43 -17.47 14.08
N ASN A 250 -4.57 -17.77 13.43
CA ASN A 250 -5.81 -16.99 13.47
C ASN A 250 -5.68 -15.52 13.02
N TYR A 251 -4.77 -15.28 12.08
CA TYR A 251 -4.61 -14.02 11.36
C TYR A 251 -5.72 -13.86 10.28
N ARG A 252 -6.29 -12.65 10.14
CA ARG A 252 -7.34 -12.31 9.16
C ARG A 252 -7.03 -11.01 8.44
#